data_AF-A0AA86TSI1-F1
#
_entry.id   AF-A0AA86TSI1-F1
#
_cell.length_a   1.000
_cell.length_b   1.000
_cell.length_c   1.000
_cell.angle_alpha   90.00
_cell.angle_beta   90.00
_cell.angle_gamma   90.00
#
_symmetry.space_group_name_H-M   'P 1'
#
loop_
_entity.id
_entity.type
_entity.pdbx_description
1 polymer ?
#
loop_
_entity_poly.entity_id
_entity_poly.type
_entity_poly.pdbx_seq_one_letter_code
_entity_poly.pdbx_strand_id
1 'polypeptide(L)'
;MSTRVYTKWTQKEKSLLKQLVKQHSDTNKYNWIEISDIIHTRTPRQCYDQYILLFKTDKSGERHQWNNEEEHTLTTLFKQNPYNWKTIQQNFKQLSIRQLKNKYNQLARTQKCQLIPSNSNTDTQTESSLNSVQNVYKMTEKELSEETNEQMQKYALQQSELGELAQFLASYLDL
;
A
#
# COMPACT_ATOMS: atom_id res chain seq x y z
N MET A 1 15.76 20.97 8.43
CA MET A 1 14.93 19.84 7.96
C MET A 1 15.38 18.57 8.69
N SER A 2 14.65 18.13 9.72
CA SER A 2 15.00 16.91 10.46
C SER A 2 14.65 15.69 9.60
N THR A 3 15.66 14.95 9.14
CA THR A 3 15.45 13.71 8.41
C THR A 3 14.86 12.68 9.38
N ARG A 4 13.71 12.09 9.01
CA ARG A 4 13.11 11.00 9.80
C ARG A 4 13.99 9.76 9.69
N VAL A 5 14.99 9.65 10.56
CA VAL A 5 15.82 8.46 10.69
C VAL A 5 14.96 7.35 11.31
N TYR A 6 14.68 6.32 10.53
CA TYR A 6 14.01 5.13 11.04
C TYR A 6 15.01 4.33 11.90
N THR A 7 14.82 4.34 13.21
CA THR A 7 15.65 3.57 14.15
C THR A 7 14.93 2.29 14.56
N LYS A 8 15.61 1.14 14.44
CA LYS A 8 15.07 -0.16 14.88
C LYS A 8 14.95 -0.20 16.40
N TRP A 9 13.90 -0.83 16.93
CA TRP A 9 13.74 -1.04 18.38
C TRP A 9 14.77 -2.02 18.93
N THR A 10 15.55 -1.57 19.91
CA THR A 10 16.51 -2.38 20.65
C THR A 10 15.80 -3.26 21.68
N GLN A 11 16.49 -4.31 22.15
CA GLN A 11 15.92 -5.18 23.18
C GLN A 11 15.70 -4.43 24.51
N LYS A 12 16.59 -3.50 24.86
CA LYS A 12 16.46 -2.65 26.06
C LYS A 12 15.20 -1.81 26.03
N GLU A 13 14.96 -1.11 24.91
CA GLU A 13 13.75 -0.29 24.72
C GLU A 13 12.47 -1.15 24.80
N LYS A 14 12.49 -2.34 24.19
CA LYS A 14 11.35 -3.27 24.26
C LYS A 14 11.09 -3.76 25.68
N SER A 15 12.13 -4.12 26.42
CA SER A 15 12.00 -4.54 27.82
C SER A 15 11.47 -3.40 28.70
N LEU A 16 11.97 -2.18 28.51
CA LEU A 16 11.49 -0.99 29.22
C LEU A 16 10.01 -0.72 28.91
N LEU A 17 9.63 -0.73 27.63
CA LEU A 17 8.23 -0.59 27.22
C LEU A 17 7.34 -1.66 27.86
N LYS A 18 7.79 -2.93 27.90
CA LYS A 18 7.03 -4.01 28.55
C LYS A 18 6.83 -3.76 30.05
N GLN A 19 7.86 -3.28 30.73
CA GLN A 19 7.80 -2.96 32.15
C GLN A 19 6.82 -1.82 32.42
N LEU A 20 6.92 -0.71 31.68
CA LEU A 20 6.04 0.45 31.84
C LEU A 20 4.57 0.07 31.61
N VAL A 21 4.28 -0.67 30.53
CA VAL A 21 2.93 -1.16 30.25
C VAL A 21 2.39 -2.03 31.39
N LYS A 22 3.23 -2.88 32.01
CA LYS A 22 2.83 -3.69 33.16
C LYS A 22 2.62 -2.85 34.44
N GLN A 23 3.38 -1.77 34.62
CA GLN A 23 3.22 -0.88 35.78
C GLN A 23 1.96 -0.02 35.69
N HIS A 24 1.53 0.34 34.48
CA HIS A 24 0.32 1.12 34.24
C HIS A 24 -0.91 0.25 33.94
N SER A 25 -0.89 -1.06 34.23
CA SER A 25 -1.99 -1.98 33.89
C SER A 25 -3.29 -1.75 34.67
N ASP A 26 -3.22 -1.05 35.80
CA ASP A 26 -4.33 -0.94 36.76
C ASP A 26 -5.39 0.08 36.30
N THR A 27 -5.02 0.93 35.35
CA THR A 27 -5.95 1.83 34.66
C THR A 27 -6.18 1.30 33.25
N ASN A 28 -7.43 1.11 32.85
CA ASN A 28 -7.84 0.60 31.52
C ASN A 28 -7.40 1.48 30.32
N LYS A 29 -6.46 2.43 30.52
CA LYS A 29 -5.96 3.39 29.54
C LYS A 29 -4.46 3.63 29.77
N TYR A 30 -3.64 3.24 28.79
CA TYR A 30 -2.20 3.55 28.79
C TYR A 30 -1.94 4.99 28.36
N ASN A 31 -1.18 5.73 29.17
CA ASN A 31 -0.70 7.06 28.82
C ASN A 31 0.58 6.99 27.98
N TRP A 32 0.43 6.97 26.66
CA TRP A 32 1.58 6.84 25.75
C TRP A 32 2.53 8.04 25.77
N ILE A 33 2.05 9.22 26.20
CA ILE A 33 2.89 10.43 26.33
C ILE A 33 3.91 10.19 27.44
N GLU A 34 3.44 9.84 28.62
CA GLU A 34 4.29 9.53 29.78
C GLU A 34 5.26 8.37 29.51
N ILE A 35 4.78 7.29 28.89
CA ILE A 35 5.64 6.16 28.49
C ILE A 35 6.74 6.62 27.52
N SER A 36 6.40 7.50 26.58
CA SER A 36 7.35 8.07 25.62
C SER A 36 8.39 8.94 26.31
N ASP A 37 7.96 9.76 27.27
CA ASP A 37 8.83 10.65 28.03
C ASP A 37 9.83 9.83 28.84
N ILE A 38 9.43 8.70 29.41
CA ILE A 38 10.34 7.80 30.14
C ILE A 38 11.33 7.09 29.19
N ILE A 39 10.91 6.73 27.98
CA ILE A 39 11.78 6.07 26.99
C ILE A 39 12.76 7.08 26.35
N HIS A 40 12.38 8.36 26.25
CA HIS A 40 13.12 9.51 25.68
C HIS A 40 13.49 9.39 24.18
N THR A 41 13.72 8.19 23.65
CA THR A 41 14.19 7.94 22.28
C THR A 41 13.07 7.75 21.27
N ARG A 42 11.83 7.61 21.74
CA ARG A 42 10.67 7.24 20.94
C ARG A 42 9.58 8.27 21.10
N THR A 43 8.67 8.32 20.13
CA THR A 43 7.45 9.13 20.23
C THR A 43 6.29 8.30 20.79
N PRO A 44 5.23 8.94 21.33
CA PRO A 44 4.09 8.22 21.89
C PRO A 44 3.46 7.26 20.89
N ARG A 45 3.40 7.68 19.61
CA ARG A 45 2.89 6.85 18.53
C ARG A 45 3.77 5.61 18.28
N GLN A 46 5.10 5.77 18.29
CA GLN A 46 6.01 4.65 18.14
C GLN A 46 5.88 3.65 19.30
N CYS A 47 5.71 4.14 20.52
CA CYS A 47 5.48 3.30 21.70
C CYS A 47 4.18 2.49 21.57
N TYR A 48 3.09 3.11 21.13
CA TYR A 48 1.82 2.42 20.86
C TYR A 48 1.95 1.36 19.76
N ASP A 49 2.55 1.70 18.62
CA ASP A 49 2.73 0.76 17.51
C ASP A 49 3.58 -0.43 17.96
N GLN A 50 4.64 -0.19 18.74
CA GLN A 50 5.48 -1.24 19.29
C GLN A 50 4.75 -2.09 20.34
N TYR A 51 3.88 -1.50 21.16
CA TYR A 51 3.02 -2.24 22.09
C TYR A 51 2.10 -3.21 21.35
N ILE A 52 1.45 -2.77 20.27
CA ILE A 52 0.64 -3.67 19.42
C ILE A 52 1.49 -4.84 18.93
N LEU A 53 2.70 -4.55 18.44
CA LEU A 53 3.63 -5.56 17.93
C LEU A 53 4.23 -6.51 18.99
N LEU A 54 4.17 -6.16 20.28
CA LEU A 54 4.71 -6.99 21.36
C LEU A 54 3.62 -7.78 22.10
N PHE A 55 2.43 -7.22 22.22
CA PHE A 55 1.36 -7.75 23.07
C PHE A 55 0.12 -8.21 22.30
N LYS A 56 -0.13 -7.68 21.09
CA LYS A 56 -1.29 -8.09 20.26
C LYS A 56 -0.92 -9.11 19.18
N THR A 57 0.36 -9.38 18.97
CA THR A 57 0.86 -10.34 17.98
C THR A 57 0.99 -11.77 18.52
N ASP A 58 0.54 -12.05 19.74
CA ASP A 58 0.44 -13.44 20.26
C ASP A 58 -0.51 -14.32 19.44
N LYS A 59 -1.21 -13.74 18.46
CA LYS A 59 -1.67 -14.49 17.28
C LYS A 59 -0.46 -14.85 16.42
N SER A 60 0.36 -15.77 16.91
CA SER A 60 1.22 -16.63 16.09
C SER A 60 0.34 -17.59 15.27
N GLY A 61 -0.69 -17.06 14.59
CA GLY A 61 -1.30 -17.76 13.49
C GLY A 61 -0.19 -18.02 12.49
N GLU A 62 -0.06 -19.28 12.08
CA GLU A 62 0.92 -19.68 11.08
C GLU A 62 0.87 -18.68 9.92
N ARG A 63 2.06 -18.19 9.51
CA ARG A 63 2.14 -17.32 8.35
C ARG A 63 1.59 -18.09 7.16
N HIS A 64 0.62 -17.52 6.45
CA HIS A 64 0.07 -18.13 5.25
C HIS A 64 1.19 -18.59 4.31
N GLN A 65 1.20 -19.87 4.00
CA GLN A 65 2.15 -20.48 3.08
C GLN A 65 1.57 -20.38 1.67
N TRP A 66 2.23 -19.61 0.82
CA TRP A 66 1.80 -19.44 -0.56
C TRP A 66 2.14 -20.66 -1.38
N ASN A 67 1.17 -21.21 -2.09
CA ASN A 67 1.43 -22.23 -3.11
C ASN A 67 1.61 -21.59 -4.49
N ASN A 68 2.34 -22.26 -5.39
CA ASN A 68 2.58 -21.80 -6.77
C ASN A 68 1.26 -21.57 -7.54
N GLU A 69 0.24 -22.41 -7.27
CA GLU A 69 -1.10 -22.26 -7.87
C GLU A 69 -1.80 -20.98 -7.42
N GLU A 70 -1.68 -20.63 -6.12
CA GLU A 70 -2.24 -19.39 -5.57
C GLU A 70 -1.52 -18.16 -6.15
N GLU A 71 -0.21 -18.23 -6.31
CA GLU A 71 0.60 -17.18 -6.92
C GLU A 71 0.24 -16.95 -8.38
N HIS A 72 0.05 -18.04 -9.14
CA HIS A 72 -0.40 -17.99 -10.52
C HIS A 72 -1.80 -17.36 -10.61
N THR A 73 -2.73 -17.84 -9.78
CA THR A 73 -4.10 -17.32 -9.70
C THR A 73 -4.10 -15.83 -9.36
N LEU A 74 -3.30 -15.40 -8.38
CA LEU A 74 -3.15 -14.00 -8.00
C LEU A 74 -2.67 -13.14 -9.17
N THR A 75 -1.66 -13.62 -9.91
CA THR A 75 -1.09 -12.91 -11.05
C THR A 75 -2.10 -12.80 -12.20
N THR A 76 -2.84 -13.88 -12.48
CA THR A 76 -3.86 -13.92 -13.53
C THR A 76 -5.04 -13.01 -13.21
N LEU A 77 -5.56 -13.06 -11.98
CA LEU A 77 -6.66 -12.18 -11.54
C LEU A 77 -6.26 -10.71 -11.56
N PHE A 78 -5.00 -10.39 -11.22
CA PHE A 78 -4.51 -9.01 -11.29
C PHE A 78 -4.42 -8.52 -12.74
N LYS A 79 -4.03 -9.36 -13.69
CA LYS A 79 -4.03 -9.01 -15.13
C LYS A 79 -5.45 -8.74 -15.65
N GLN A 80 -6.44 -9.48 -15.16
CA GLN A 80 -7.84 -9.29 -15.55
C GLN A 80 -8.47 -8.04 -14.91
N ASN A 81 -8.14 -7.77 -13.65
CA ASN A 81 -8.72 -6.68 -12.87
C ASN A 81 -7.63 -5.88 -12.15
N PRO A 82 -6.88 -5.03 -12.87
CA PRO A 82 -5.76 -4.30 -12.30
C PRO A 82 -6.25 -3.37 -11.18
N TYR A 83 -5.50 -3.33 -10.08
CA TYR A 83 -5.74 -2.48 -8.90
C TYR A 83 -7.06 -2.72 -8.13
N ASN A 84 -7.96 -3.58 -8.62
CA ASN A 84 -9.19 -3.93 -7.93
C ASN A 84 -8.98 -5.10 -6.95
N TRP A 85 -8.27 -4.80 -5.86
CA TRP A 85 -7.91 -5.79 -4.85
C TRP A 85 -9.11 -6.38 -4.10
N LYS A 86 -10.24 -5.66 -4.03
CA LYS A 86 -11.46 -6.16 -3.39
C LYS A 86 -12.05 -7.32 -4.21
N THR A 87 -12.15 -7.16 -5.52
CA THR A 87 -12.59 -8.24 -6.43
C THR A 87 -11.63 -9.42 -6.40
N ILE A 88 -10.32 -9.16 -6.42
CA ILE A 88 -9.30 -10.24 -6.31
C ILE A 88 -9.45 -11.00 -4.98
N GLN A 89 -9.69 -10.30 -3.87
CA GLN A 89 -9.84 -10.92 -2.55
C GLN A 89 -11.03 -11.89 -2.45
N GLN A 90 -12.08 -11.72 -3.26
CA GLN A 90 -13.22 -12.65 -3.27
C GLN A 90 -12.80 -14.10 -3.58
N ASN A 91 -11.71 -14.27 -4.34
CA ASN A 91 -11.11 -15.57 -4.66
C ASN A 91 -10.22 -16.13 -3.53
N PHE A 92 -9.81 -15.27 -2.58
CA PHE A 92 -8.92 -15.62 -1.46
C PHE A 92 -9.57 -15.28 -0.12
N LYS A 93 -10.65 -16.00 0.24
CA LYS A 93 -11.48 -15.71 1.43
C LYS A 93 -10.70 -15.69 2.75
N GLN A 94 -9.61 -16.45 2.84
CA GLN A 94 -8.77 -16.53 4.04
C GLN A 94 -7.68 -15.45 4.10
N LEU A 95 -7.47 -14.70 3.00
CA LEU A 95 -6.40 -13.71 2.89
C LEU A 95 -6.94 -12.29 2.94
N SER A 96 -6.20 -11.43 3.64
CA SER A 96 -6.43 -9.99 3.62
C SER A 96 -5.88 -9.36 2.33
N ILE A 97 -6.50 -8.25 1.91
CA ILE A 97 -6.00 -7.39 0.81
C ILE A 97 -4.52 -7.04 0.98
N ARG A 98 -4.10 -6.80 2.22
CA ARG A 98 -2.69 -6.48 2.53
C ARG A 98 -1.76 -7.65 2.20
N GLN A 99 -2.14 -8.89 2.52
CA GLN A 99 -1.36 -10.07 2.16
C GLN A 99 -1.25 -10.22 0.63
N LEU A 100 -2.35 -10.04 -0.10
CA LEU A 100 -2.38 -10.11 -1.56
C LEU A 100 -1.45 -9.07 -2.20
N LYS A 101 -1.54 -7.80 -1.78
CA LYS A 101 -0.65 -6.72 -2.25
C LYS A 101 0.81 -7.02 -1.97
N ASN A 102 1.12 -7.45 -0.74
CA ASN A 102 2.49 -7.78 -0.36
C ASN A 102 3.04 -8.91 -1.22
N LYS A 103 2.25 -9.96 -1.47
CA LYS A 103 2.67 -11.08 -2.30
C LYS A 103 2.86 -10.68 -3.76
N TYR A 104 1.92 -9.97 -4.36
CA TYR A 104 2.06 -9.49 -5.73
C TYR A 104 3.30 -8.61 -5.91
N ASN A 105 3.54 -7.70 -4.97
CA ASN A 105 4.76 -6.87 -4.97
C ASN A 105 6.04 -7.70 -4.84
N GLN A 106 6.02 -8.79 -4.08
CA GLN A 106 7.13 -9.73 -4.01
C GLN A 106 7.35 -10.41 -5.37
N LEU A 107 6.30 -10.96 -5.98
CA LEU A 107 6.37 -11.62 -7.30
C LEU A 107 6.86 -10.67 -8.39
N ALA A 108 6.35 -9.44 -8.43
CA ALA A 108 6.75 -8.42 -9.38
C ALA A 108 8.23 -8.03 -9.23
N ARG A 109 8.78 -8.05 -8.01
CA ARG A 109 10.21 -7.83 -7.77
C ARG A 109 11.05 -9.02 -8.21
N THR A 110 10.61 -10.24 -7.89
CA THR A 110 11.32 -11.47 -8.30
C THR A 110 11.39 -11.58 -9.82
N GLN A 111 10.31 -11.31 -10.55
CA GLN A 111 10.29 -11.30 -12.02
C GLN A 111 11.25 -10.26 -12.59
N LYS A 112 11.36 -9.08 -11.99
CA LYS A 112 12.32 -8.04 -12.41
C LYS A 112 13.78 -8.44 -12.14
N CYS A 113 14.06 -9.14 -11.05
CA CYS A 113 15.41 -9.59 -10.72
C CYS A 113 15.86 -10.81 -11.55
N GLN A 114 14.93 -11.65 -12.01
CA GLN A 114 15.23 -12.80 -12.89
C GLN A 114 15.58 -12.38 -14.33
N LEU A 115 15.34 -11.12 -14.69
CA LEU A 115 15.68 -10.53 -15.99
C LEU A 115 17.04 -9.82 -15.97
N ILE A 116 17.77 -9.84 -14.85
CA ILE A 116 19.17 -9.40 -14.79
C ILE A 116 20.01 -10.66 -15.02
N PRO A 117 20.71 -10.80 -16.16
CA PRO A 117 21.60 -11.93 -16.38
C PRO A 117 22.73 -11.87 -15.36
N SER A 118 22.81 -12.87 -14.48
CA SER A 118 24.07 -13.22 -13.84
C SER A 118 25.06 -13.56 -14.95
N ASN A 119 26.08 -12.73 -15.10
CA ASN A 119 27.11 -12.92 -16.10
C ASN A 119 27.90 -14.22 -15.79
N SER A 120 27.52 -15.30 -16.46
CA SER A 120 28.37 -16.45 -16.75
C SER A 120 28.35 -16.62 -18.26
N ASN A 121 29.44 -16.20 -18.89
CA ASN A 121 29.75 -16.25 -20.31
C ASN A 121 29.19 -17.48 -21.06
N THR A 122 28.50 -17.25 -22.18
CA THR A 122 28.90 -17.67 -23.54
C THR A 122 27.98 -17.02 -24.58
N ASP A 123 28.60 -16.37 -25.57
CA ASP A 123 28.18 -15.88 -26.90
C ASP A 123 26.77 -16.31 -27.38
N THR A 124 25.92 -15.51 -28.03
CA THR A 124 26.16 -14.80 -29.30
C THR A 124 24.92 -13.92 -29.63
N GLN A 125 25.15 -12.65 -30.01
CA GLN A 125 24.33 -11.76 -30.86
C GLN A 125 22.78 -11.75 -30.77
N THR A 126 22.21 -10.66 -30.23
CA THR A 126 21.00 -9.99 -30.78
C THR A 126 20.79 -8.61 -30.13
N GLU A 127 21.58 -7.63 -30.58
CA GLU A 127 21.34 -6.21 -30.32
C GLU A 127 20.16 -5.72 -31.17
N SER A 128 18.92 -5.80 -30.67
CA SER A 128 17.81 -5.01 -31.24
C SER A 128 16.61 -4.74 -30.31
N SER A 129 16.58 -5.27 -29.07
CA SER A 129 15.34 -5.30 -28.27
C SER A 129 15.40 -4.50 -26.95
N LEU A 130 16.09 -3.36 -26.93
CA LEU A 130 16.11 -2.46 -25.76
C LEU A 130 15.24 -1.19 -25.93
N ASN A 131 14.81 -0.88 -27.16
CA ASN A 131 13.99 0.32 -27.42
C ASN A 131 12.48 0.11 -27.27
N SER A 132 12.02 -1.14 -27.05
CA SER A 132 10.58 -1.44 -26.95
C SER A 132 9.99 -1.17 -25.56
N VAL A 133 10.73 -1.49 -24.49
CA VAL A 133 10.19 -1.45 -23.12
C VAL A 133 10.08 -0.02 -22.56
N GLN A 134 11.00 0.89 -22.91
CA GLN A 134 10.87 2.30 -22.50
C GLN A 134 9.71 3.03 -23.17
N ASN A 135 9.33 2.65 -24.40
CA ASN A 135 8.21 3.24 -25.10
C ASN A 135 6.86 2.83 -24.51
N VAL A 136 6.73 1.59 -24.01
CA VAL A 136 5.49 1.13 -23.36
C VAL A 136 5.20 1.95 -22.09
N TYR A 137 6.19 2.20 -21.23
CA TYR A 137 5.99 2.99 -20.01
C TYR A 137 5.67 4.47 -20.28
N LYS A 138 6.27 5.07 -21.34
CA LYS A 138 5.95 6.45 -21.75
C LYS A 138 4.59 6.58 -22.43
N MET A 139 4.13 5.57 -23.17
CA MET A 139 2.78 5.56 -23.74
C MET A 139 1.70 5.45 -22.64
N THR A 140 1.93 4.63 -21.61
CA THR A 140 0.95 4.44 -20.53
C THR A 140 0.70 5.68 -19.68
N GLU A 141 1.69 6.56 -19.48
CA GLU A 141 1.48 7.80 -18.73
C GLU A 141 0.69 8.83 -19.54
N LYS A 142 0.85 8.83 -20.86
CA LYS A 142 0.13 9.75 -21.75
C LYS A 142 -1.36 9.38 -21.84
N GLU A 143 -1.68 8.11 -22.03
CA GLU A 143 -3.07 7.61 -22.08
C GLU A 143 -3.80 7.83 -20.74
N LEU A 144 -3.13 7.65 -19.59
CA LEU A 144 -3.71 7.91 -18.27
C LEU A 144 -3.95 9.42 -18.00
N SER A 145 -3.12 10.29 -18.60
CA SER A 145 -3.31 11.75 -18.52
C SER A 145 -4.44 12.27 -19.42
N GLU A 146 -4.69 11.58 -20.54
CA GLU A 146 -5.76 11.94 -21.48
C GLU A 146 -7.13 11.51 -20.95
N GLU A 147 -7.26 10.32 -20.36
CA GLU A 147 -8.51 9.86 -19.73
C GLU A 147 -8.92 10.71 -18.53
N THR A 148 -7.95 11.16 -17.72
CA THR A 148 -8.23 12.00 -16.55
C THR A 148 -8.66 13.42 -16.95
N ASN A 149 -8.11 13.96 -18.04
CA ASN A 149 -8.53 15.24 -18.59
C ASN A 149 -9.94 15.18 -19.20
N GLU A 150 -10.28 14.10 -19.92
CA GLU A 150 -11.62 13.93 -20.49
C GLU A 150 -12.69 13.76 -19.39
N GLN A 151 -12.38 13.02 -18.31
CA GLN A 151 -13.27 12.90 -17.15
C GLN A 151 -13.49 14.23 -16.43
N MET A 152 -12.43 15.04 -16.26
CA MET A 152 -12.51 16.37 -15.67
C MET A 152 -13.37 17.33 -16.51
N GLN A 153 -13.27 17.26 -17.85
CA GLN A 153 -14.09 18.08 -18.75
C GLN A 153 -15.57 17.69 -18.72
N LYS A 154 -15.88 16.38 -18.70
CA LYS A 154 -17.27 15.89 -18.57
C LYS A 154 -17.90 16.31 -17.24
N TYR A 155 -17.14 16.24 -16.14
CA TYR A 155 -17.61 16.70 -14.84
C TYR A 155 -17.87 18.21 -14.81
N ALA A 156 -17.02 19.02 -15.45
CA ALA A 156 -17.19 20.47 -15.53
C ALA A 156 -18.46 20.87 -16.32
N LEU A 157 -18.72 20.21 -17.46
CA LEU A 157 -19.95 20.41 -18.26
C LEU A 157 -21.20 20.08 -17.46
N GLN A 158 -21.19 18.94 -16.74
CA GLN A 158 -22.31 18.53 -15.91
C GLN A 158 -22.62 19.53 -14.78
N GLN A 159 -21.60 20.18 -14.20
CA GLN A 159 -21.81 21.22 -13.19
C GLN A 159 -22.38 22.52 -13.79
N SER A 160 -22.04 22.86 -15.04
CA SER A 160 -22.62 24.02 -15.72
C SER A 160 -24.11 23.83 -16.05
N GLU A 161 -24.51 22.65 -16.52
CA GLU A 161 -25.91 22.32 -16.81
C GLU A 161 -26.78 22.33 -15.53
N LEU A 162 -26.23 21.87 -14.39
CA LEU A 162 -26.90 21.96 -13.10
C LEU A 162 -27.06 23.40 -12.62
N GLY A 163 -26.10 24.28 -12.94
CA GLY A 163 -26.17 25.71 -12.65
C GLY A 163 -27.26 26.42 -13.44
N GLU A 164 -27.40 26.10 -14.74
CA GLU A 164 -28.44 26.66 -15.60
C GLU A 164 -29.85 26.20 -15.18
N LEU A 165 -30.02 24.93 -14.81
CA LEU A 165 -31.28 24.43 -14.27
C LEU A 165 -31.65 25.09 -12.93
N ALA A 166 -30.67 25.36 -12.07
CA ALA A 166 -30.88 26.07 -10.82
C ALA A 166 -31.32 27.54 -11.05
N GLN A 167 -30.75 28.21 -12.05
CA GLN A 167 -31.17 29.57 -12.45
C GLN A 167 -32.56 29.59 -13.09
N PHE A 168 -32.88 28.57 -13.91
CA PHE A 168 -34.20 28.42 -14.51
C PHE A 168 -35.30 28.17 -13.47
N LEU A 169 -35.04 27.30 -12.49
CA LEU A 169 -35.98 27.04 -11.38
C LEU A 169 -36.14 28.25 -10.46
N ALA A 170 -35.07 29.03 -10.22
CA ALA A 170 -35.17 30.27 -9.45
C ALA A 170 -36.08 31.30 -10.13
N SER A 171 -36.03 31.41 -11.46
CA SER A 171 -36.89 32.33 -12.24
C SER A 171 -38.38 31.93 -12.24
N TYR A 172 -38.69 30.66 -11.99
CA TYR A 172 -40.05 30.13 -11.95
C TYR A 172 -40.73 30.27 -10.57
N LEU A 173 -39.96 30.65 -9.54
CA LEU A 173 -40.44 30.84 -8.17
C LEU A 173 -40.64 32.33 -7.80
N ASP A 174 -40.31 33.26 -8.71
CA ASP A 174 -40.45 34.72 -8.54
C ASP A 174 -41.62 35.34 -9.35
N LEU A 175 -42.66 34.55 -9.68
CA LEU A 175 -43.94 34.99 -10.25
C LEU A 175 -45.11 34.52 -9.37
#